data_AF-A0A957K983-F1
#
_entry.id   AF-A0A957K983-F1
#
_cell.length_a   1.000
_cell.length_b   1.000
_cell.length_c   1.000
_cell.angle_alpha   90.00
_cell.angle_beta   90.00
_cell.angle_gamma   90.00
#
_symmetry.space_group_name_H-M   'P 1'
#
loop_
_entity.id
_entity.type
_entity.pdbx_description
1 polymer ?
#
loop_
_entity_poly.entity_id
_entity_poly.type
_entity_poly.pdbx_seq_one_letter_code
_entity_poly.pdbx_strand_id
1 'polypeptide(L)' 'SAVNKPVNVLGTMVAGASLADFSVAGVKRVSVGGSMTFATVAKAIEAGRSLLETGNYDWASNRLKPGELASLLG' A
#
# COMPACT_ATOMS: atom_id res chain seq x y z
N SER A 1 -20.56 -6.23 22.53
CA SER A 1 -19.96 -5.22 21.64
C SER A 1 -20.21 -3.85 22.23
N ALA A 2 -19.23 -2.93 22.21
CA ALA A 2 -19.40 -1.56 22.69
C ALA A 2 -20.19 -0.66 21.71
N VAL A 3 -20.43 -1.13 20.49
CA VAL A 3 -21.18 -0.43 19.45
C VAL A 3 -22.18 -1.37 18.76
N ASN A 4 -23.25 -0.79 18.21
CA ASN A 4 -24.38 -1.54 17.63
C ASN A 4 -24.39 -1.57 16.09
N LYS A 5 -23.36 -1.02 15.42
CA LYS A 5 -23.21 -1.00 13.96
C LYS A 5 -21.86 -1.60 13.54
N PRO A 6 -21.73 -2.14 12.31
CA PRO A 6 -20.46 -2.63 11.79
C PRO A 6 -19.34 -1.59 11.89
N VAL A 7 -18.19 -1.99 12.44
CA VAL A 7 -17.02 -1.11 12.63
C VAL A 7 -16.10 -1.18 11.44
N ASN A 8 -15.67 0.00 10.97
CA ASN A 8 -14.56 0.17 10.06
C ASN A 8 -13.35 0.76 10.80
N VAL A 9 -12.15 0.24 10.53
CA VAL A 9 -10.89 0.78 11.06
C VAL A 9 -9.93 1.16 9.95
N LEU A 10 -8.97 2.03 10.25
CA LEU A 10 -7.82 2.29 9.38
C LEU A 10 -6.67 1.37 9.80
N GLY A 11 -6.48 0.26 9.07
CA GLY A 11 -5.56 -0.79 9.49
C GLY A 11 -4.11 -0.34 9.57
N THR A 12 -3.71 0.61 8.71
CA THR A 12 -2.34 1.12 8.62
C THR A 12 -1.89 1.95 9.82
N MET A 13 -2.81 2.32 10.72
CA MET A 13 -2.49 3.03 11.97
C MET A 13 -2.24 2.08 13.15
N VAL A 14 -2.45 0.78 12.99
CA VAL A 14 -2.24 -0.21 14.03
C VAL A 14 -1.03 -1.06 13.66
N ALA A 15 0.13 -0.69 14.18
CA ALA A 15 1.39 -1.35 13.85
C ALA A 15 1.36 -2.84 14.22
N GLY A 16 1.79 -3.69 13.29
CA GLY A 16 1.91 -5.14 13.50
C GLY A 16 0.59 -5.92 13.45
N ALA A 17 -0.57 -5.26 13.35
CA ALA A 17 -1.85 -5.95 13.27
C ALA A 17 -2.11 -6.52 11.86
N SER A 18 -2.63 -7.75 11.83
CA SER A 18 -3.09 -8.43 10.63
C SER A 18 -4.61 -8.31 10.44
N LEU A 19 -5.12 -8.71 9.27
CA LEU A 19 -6.56 -8.84 9.06
C LEU A 19 -7.20 -9.87 10.00
N ALA A 20 -6.46 -10.90 10.42
CA ALA A 20 -6.95 -11.90 11.38
C ALA A 20 -7.16 -11.27 12.76
N ASP A 21 -6.24 -10.44 13.23
CA ASP A 21 -6.37 -9.73 14.51
C ASP A 21 -7.60 -8.82 14.52
N PHE A 22 -7.85 -8.09 13.42
CA PHE A 22 -9.04 -7.27 13.28
C PHE A 22 -10.33 -8.10 13.23
N SER A 23 -10.29 -9.27 12.59
CA SER A 23 -11.43 -10.18 12.54
C SER A 23 -11.80 -10.71 13.92
N VAL A 24 -10.81 -11.16 14.70
CA VAL A 24 -10.97 -11.58 16.10
C VAL A 24 -11.53 -10.45 16.96
N ALA A 25 -11.09 -9.21 16.72
CA ALA A 25 -11.61 -8.01 17.38
C ALA A 25 -13.04 -7.61 16.94
N GLY A 26 -13.66 -8.33 16.01
CA GLY A 26 -15.02 -8.08 15.54
C GLY A 26 -15.17 -6.95 14.51
N VAL A 27 -14.05 -6.46 13.95
CA VAL A 27 -14.05 -5.45 12.88
C VAL A 27 -14.69 -6.05 11.62
N LYS A 28 -15.50 -5.23 10.93
CA LYS A 28 -16.21 -5.66 9.70
C LYS A 28 -15.61 -5.10 8.42
N ARG A 29 -14.86 -4.00 8.50
CA ARG A 29 -14.12 -3.43 7.36
C ARG A 29 -12.78 -2.88 7.81
N VAL A 30 -11.75 -3.15 7.03
CA VAL A 30 -10.41 -2.57 7.22
C VAL A 30 -10.11 -1.71 6.00
N SER A 31 -9.89 -0.43 6.24
CA SER A 31 -9.49 0.54 5.22
C SER A 31 -7.99 0.77 5.29
N VAL A 32 -7.38 1.21 4.18
CA VAL A 32 -5.96 1.60 4.11
C VAL A 32 -5.74 3.11 4.00
N GLY A 33 -6.82 3.89 3.83
CA GLY A 33 -6.74 5.34 3.64
C GLY A 33 -5.84 5.69 2.46
N GLY A 34 -4.98 6.70 2.62
CA GLY A 34 -4.01 7.11 1.60
C GLY A 34 -2.72 6.28 1.57
N SER A 35 -2.58 5.23 2.39
CA SER A 35 -1.29 4.56 2.57
C SER A 35 -0.73 3.91 1.29
N MET A 36 -1.59 3.38 0.41
CA MET A 36 -1.13 2.86 -0.89
C MET A 36 -0.57 3.98 -1.78
N THR A 37 -1.23 5.15 -1.82
CA THR A 37 -0.72 6.32 -2.54
C THR A 37 0.63 6.76 -2.01
N PHE A 38 0.78 6.90 -0.69
CA PHE A 38 2.05 7.29 -0.09
C PHE A 38 3.17 6.27 -0.35
N ALA A 39 2.86 4.97 -0.31
CA ALA A 39 3.84 3.93 -0.63
C ALA A 39 4.33 4.03 -2.09
N THR A 40 3.42 4.28 -3.04
CA THR A 40 3.79 4.48 -4.45
C THR A 40 4.63 5.75 -4.64
N VAL A 41 4.22 6.86 -4.03
CA VAL A 41 4.97 8.14 -4.12
C VAL A 41 6.37 7.99 -3.52
N ALA A 42 6.51 7.27 -2.41
CA ALA A 42 7.82 7.00 -1.80
C ALA A 42 8.77 6.28 -2.78
N LYS A 43 8.27 5.29 -3.53
CA LYS A 43 9.05 4.60 -4.56
C LYS A 43 9.43 5.48 -5.74
N ALA A 44 8.54 6.38 -6.16
CA ALA A 44 8.86 7.36 -7.19
C ALA A 44 9.96 8.34 -6.74
N ILE A 45 9.91 8.79 -5.48
CA ILE A 45 10.95 9.65 -4.88
C ILE A 45 12.30 8.91 -4.80
N GLU A 46 12.30 7.64 -4.41
CA GLU A 46 13.51 6.80 -4.36
C GLU A 46 14.18 6.69 -5.73
N ALA A 47 13.41 6.41 -6.78
CA ALA A 47 13.90 6.40 -8.16
C ALA A 47 14.45 7.75 -8.60
N GLY A 48 13.74 8.85 -8.29
CA GLY A 48 14.19 10.20 -8.60
C GLY A 48 15.49 10.58 -7.91
N ARG A 49 15.66 10.20 -6.63
CA ARG A 49 16.93 10.39 -5.90
C ARG A 49 18.07 9.60 -6.52
N SER A 50 17.85 8.34 -6.88
CA SER A 50 18.86 7.51 -7.57
C SER A 50 19.38 8.20 -8.84
N LEU A 51 18.49 8.77 -9.66
CA LEU A 51 18.86 9.50 -10.87
C LEU A 51 19.66 10.78 -10.56
N LEU A 52 19.21 11.58 -9.59
CA LEU A 52 19.85 12.85 -9.24
C LEU A 52 21.22 12.66 -8.60
N GLU A 53 21.37 11.67 -7.73
CA GLU A 53 22.57 11.47 -6.92
C GLU A 53 23.63 10.63 -7.65
N THR A 54 23.22 9.65 -8.45
CA THR A 54 24.14 8.66 -9.04
C THR A 54 23.99 8.48 -10.54
N GLY A 55 22.92 8.99 -11.15
CA GLY A 55 22.59 8.71 -12.56
C GLY A 55 22.14 7.27 -12.83
N ASN A 56 21.87 6.48 -11.79
CA ASN A 56 21.56 5.05 -11.93
C ASN A 56 20.08 4.79 -12.21
N TYR A 57 19.84 3.76 -13.04
CA TYR A 57 18.51 3.33 -13.51
C TYR A 57 18.07 1.98 -12.93
N ASP A 58 18.79 1.42 -11.95
CA ASP A 58 18.53 0.06 -11.44
C ASP A 58 17.10 -0.11 -10.90
N TRP A 59 16.50 0.96 -10.37
CA TRP A 59 15.09 1.02 -9.95
C TRP A 59 14.12 0.61 -11.08
N ALA A 60 14.50 0.81 -12.35
CA ALA A 60 13.69 0.49 -13.50
C ALA A 60 13.54 -1.03 -13.72
N SER A 61 14.39 -1.86 -13.10
CA SER A 61 14.25 -3.33 -13.13
C SER A 61 13.02 -3.82 -12.35
N ASN A 62 12.56 -3.05 -11.36
CA ASN A 62 11.41 -3.36 -10.50
C ASN A 62 10.10 -2.72 -10.98
N ARG A 63 10.08 -2.11 -12.17
CA ARG A 63 8.86 -1.48 -12.71
C ARG A 63 7.87 -2.54 -13.19
N LEU A 64 6.58 -2.23 -13.12
CA LEU A 64 5.53 -3.01 -13.77
C LEU A 64 5.79 -3.05 -15.28
N LYS A 65 5.84 -4.24 -15.88
CA LYS A 65 6.15 -4.37 -17.31
C LYS A 65 4.92 -4.01 -18.15
N PRO A 66 5.09 -3.46 -19.37
CA PRO A 66 3.96 -3.10 -20.22
C PRO A 66 2.95 -4.24 -20.46
N GLY A 67 3.43 -5.48 -20.65
CA GLY A 67 2.56 -6.64 -20.83
C GLY A 67 1.78 -7.03 -19.57
N GLU A 68 2.38 -6.86 -18.38
CA GLU A 68 1.71 -7.08 -17.09
C GLU A 68 0.67 -5.99 -16.81
N LEU A 69 0.99 -4.73 -17.17
CA LEU A 69 0.04 -3.63 -17.05
C LEU A 69 -1.16 -3.81 -17.98
N ALA A 70 -0.91 -4.20 -19.24
CA ALA A 70 -1.98 -4.49 -20.20
C ALA A 70 -2.89 -5.62 -19.71
N SER A 71 -2.32 -6.73 -19.20
CA SER A 71 -3.15 -7.82 -18.67
C SER A 71 -4.00 -7.43 -17.46
N LEU A 72 -3.56 -6.44 -16.67
CA LEU A 72 -4.33 -5.89 -15.55
C LEU A 72 -5.42 -4.90 -15.97
N LEU A 73 -5.27 -4.23 -17.11
CA LEU A 73 -6.17 -3.15 -17.56
C LEU A 73 -7.14 -3.54 -18.69
N GLY A 74 -6.91 -4.68 -19.36
CA GLY A 74 -7.70 -5.15 -20.50
C GLY A 74 -7.26 -4.56 -21.83
#